data_AF-A0A524CG72-F1
#
_entry.id   AF-A0A524CG72-F1
#
_cell.length_a   1.000
_cell.length_b   1.000
_cell.length_c   1.000
_cell.angle_alpha   90.00
_cell.angle_beta   90.00
_cell.angle_gamma   90.00
#
_symmetry.space_group_name_H-M   'P 1'
#
loop_
_entity.id
_entity.type
_entity.pdbx_description
1 polymer ?
#
loop_
_entity_poly.entity_id
_entity_poly.type
_entity_poly.pdbx_seq_one_letter_code
_entity_poly.pdbx_strand_id
1 'polypeptide(L)' 'MIDEVFGRVFEEMAELEFEICKHYFRGKANKLLIAHEIADVWQAIQNLVEQLGIEQEVQLAKKELEEYEIKRKEAKS' A
#
# COMPACT_ATOMS: atom_id res chain seq x y z
N MET A 1 15.49 16.59 -2.65
CA MET A 1 15.64 15.26 -2.02
C MET A 1 14.41 14.83 -1.24
N ILE A 2 13.83 15.64 -0.33
CA ILE A 2 12.54 15.26 0.31
C ILE A 2 11.41 15.09 -0.73
N ASP A 3 11.45 15.82 -1.84
CA ASP A 3 10.40 15.80 -2.87
C ASP A 3 10.28 14.48 -3.67
N GLU A 4 11.39 13.75 -3.88
CA GLU A 4 11.41 12.64 -4.85
C GLU A 4 10.75 11.38 -4.30
N VAL A 5 10.97 11.04 -3.02
CA VAL A 5 10.37 9.85 -2.39
C VAL A 5 8.87 10.02 -2.18
N PHE A 6 8.44 11.22 -1.77
CA PHE A 6 7.01 11.52 -1.67
C PHE A 6 6.35 11.51 -3.04
N GLY A 7 6.98 12.14 -4.04
CA GLY A 7 6.54 12.11 -5.42
C GLY A 7 6.36 10.70 -5.95
N ARG A 8 7.31 9.80 -5.66
CA ARG A 8 7.21 8.40 -6.08
C ARG A 8 6.01 7.70 -5.45
N VAL A 9 5.75 7.87 -4.16
CA VAL A 9 4.55 7.26 -3.54
C VAL A 9 3.26 7.68 -4.26
N PHE A 10 3.13 8.96 -4.63
CA PHE A 10 1.93 9.42 -5.35
C PHE A 10 1.85 8.87 -6.78
N GLU A 11 2.97 8.77 -7.48
CA GLU A 11 3.05 8.21 -8.83
C GLU A 11 2.59 6.75 -8.85
N GLU A 12 3.19 5.90 -8.02
CA GLU A 12 2.88 4.46 -8.01
C GLU A 12 1.43 4.21 -7.58
N MET A 13 0.91 5.00 -6.64
CA MET A 13 -0.48 4.90 -6.22
C MET A 13 -1.44 5.25 -7.37
N ALA A 14 -1.10 6.23 -8.20
CA ALA A 14 -1.90 6.59 -9.37
C ALA A 14 -1.83 5.53 -10.47
N GLU A 15 -0.66 4.91 -10.69
CA GLU A 15 -0.50 3.80 -11.63
C GLU A 15 -1.29 2.56 -11.19
N LEU A 16 -1.23 2.21 -9.90
CA LEU A 16 -2.05 1.15 -9.31
C LEU A 16 -3.55 1.44 -9.47
N GLU A 17 -4.01 2.66 -9.14
CA GLU A 17 -5.41 3.06 -9.31
C GLU A 17 -5.85 2.87 -10.78
N PHE A 18 -5.02 3.32 -11.72
CA PHE A 18 -5.31 3.22 -13.15
C PHE A 18 -5.51 1.78 -13.61
N GLU A 19 -4.65 0.85 -13.17
CA GLU A 19 -4.74 -0.56 -13.53
C GLU A 19 -5.90 -1.29 -12.86
N ILE A 20 -6.21 -0.96 -11.60
CA ILE A 20 -7.41 -1.44 -10.92
C ILE A 20 -8.67 -0.94 -11.67
N CYS A 21 -8.73 0.33 -12.05
CA CYS A 21 -9.87 0.87 -12.78
C CYS A 21 -10.04 0.21 -14.16
N LYS A 22 -8.95 -0.08 -14.88
CA LYS A 22 -9.00 -0.87 -16.12
C LYS A 22 -9.56 -2.27 -15.90
N HIS A 23 -9.16 -2.92 -14.80
CA HIS A 23 -9.65 -4.25 -14.42
C HIS A 23 -11.16 -4.24 -14.19
N TYR A 24 -11.66 -3.38 -13.32
CA TYR A 24 -13.05 -3.40 -12.87
C TYR A 24 -14.03 -2.75 -13.85
N PHE A 25 -13.67 -1.65 -14.50
CA PHE A 25 -14.62 -0.85 -15.29
C PHE A 25 -14.50 -1.05 -16.79
N ARG A 26 -13.38 -1.58 -17.28
CA ARG A 26 -13.10 -1.68 -18.73
C ARG A 26 -12.91 -3.10 -19.23
N GLY A 27 -12.94 -4.11 -18.34
CA GLY A 27 -12.78 -5.53 -18.69
C GLY A 27 -11.42 -5.87 -19.32
N LYS A 28 -10.42 -4.98 -19.20
CA LYS A 28 -9.06 -5.13 -19.76
C LYS A 28 -8.06 -5.45 -18.64
N ALA A 29 -8.41 -6.46 -17.86
CA ALA A 29 -7.64 -6.89 -16.70
C ALA A 29 -6.26 -7.44 -17.09
N ASN A 30 -5.19 -6.71 -16.75
CA ASN A 30 -3.85 -7.27 -16.75
C ASN A 30 -3.39 -7.52 -15.30
N LYS A 31 -3.67 -8.72 -14.79
CA LYS A 31 -3.33 -9.10 -13.42
C LYS A 31 -1.84 -9.01 -13.12
N LEU A 32 -0.99 -9.24 -14.13
CA LEU A 32 0.45 -9.12 -13.98
C LEU A 32 0.84 -7.66 -13.75
N LEU A 33 0.27 -6.74 -14.52
CA LEU A 33 0.55 -5.31 -14.37
C LEU A 33 0.09 -4.80 -13.00
N ILE A 34 -1.12 -5.16 -12.55
CA ILE A 34 -1.58 -4.83 -11.19
C ILE A 34 -0.61 -5.35 -10.12
N ALA A 35 -0.06 -6.55 -10.29
CA ALA A 35 0.92 -7.08 -9.34
C ALA A 35 2.24 -6.29 -9.33
N HIS A 36 2.69 -5.78 -10.49
CA HIS A 36 3.82 -4.87 -10.57
C HIS A 36 3.53 -3.57 -9.83
N GLU A 37 2.41 -2.91 -10.12
CA GLU A 37 2.05 -1.64 -9.46
C GLU A 37 1.92 -1.79 -7.94
N ILE A 38 1.42 -2.93 -7.44
CA ILE A 38 1.38 -3.21 -5.99
C ILE A 38 2.80 -3.31 -5.41
N ALA A 39 3.72 -3.99 -6.11
CA ALA A 39 5.10 -4.13 -5.65
C ALA A 39 5.82 -2.78 -5.63
N ASP A 40 5.56 -1.95 -6.62
CA ASP A 40 6.13 -0.62 -6.78
C ASP A 40 5.63 0.34 -5.68
N VAL A 41 4.32 0.35 -5.41
CA VAL A 41 3.73 1.05 -4.26
C VAL A 41 4.36 0.59 -2.94
N TRP A 42 4.54 -0.73 -2.76
CA TRP A 42 5.14 -1.28 -1.55
C TRP A 42 6.57 -0.75 -1.35
N GLN A 43 7.39 -0.78 -2.40
CA GLN A 43 8.77 -0.27 -2.34
C GLN A 43 8.80 1.23 -2.06
N ALA A 44 7.93 2.03 -2.70
CA ALA A 44 7.86 3.46 -2.47
C ALA A 44 7.47 3.80 -1.02
N ILE A 45 6.51 3.05 -0.44
CA ILE A 45 6.14 3.21 0.97
C ILE A 45 7.30 2.81 1.89
N GLN A 46 8.03 1.72 1.60
CA GLN A 46 9.21 1.34 2.40
C GLN A 46 10.26 2.46 2.40
N ASN A 47 10.57 3.01 1.23
CA ASN A 47 11.51 4.13 1.12
C ASN A 47 11.03 5.37 1.90
N LEU A 48 9.72 5.66 1.90
CA LEU A 48 9.14 6.74 2.67
C LEU A 48 9.28 6.52 4.18
N VAL A 49 9.03 5.30 4.65
CA VAL A 49 9.19 4.93 6.06
C VAL A 49 10.64 5.13 6.50
N GLU A 50 11.59 4.65 5.69
CA GLU A 50 13.04 4.81 5.94
C GLU A 50 13.45 6.29 5.95
N GLN A 51 12.98 7.08 4.99
CA GLN A 51 13.29 8.51 4.92
C GLN A 51 12.75 9.28 6.13
N LEU A 52 11.58 8.90 6.63
CA LEU A 52 10.96 9.53 7.79
C LEU A 52 11.52 9.00 9.12
N GLY A 53 12.21 7.86 9.12
CA GLY A 53 12.73 7.21 10.32
C GLY A 53 11.63 6.77 11.29
N ILE A 54 10.52 6.24 10.74
CA ILE A 54 9.30 5.87 11.49
C ILE A 54 9.00 4.36 11.49
N GLU A 55 10.03 3.52 11.32
CA GLU A 55 9.88 2.07 11.23
C GLU A 55 9.18 1.50 12.46
N GLN A 56 9.55 1.96 13.66
CA GLN A 56 9.02 1.44 14.92
C GLN A 56 7.54 1.76 15.09
N GLU A 57 7.15 2.98 14.75
CA GLU A 57 5.78 3.48 14.76
C GLU A 57 4.90 2.68 13.79
N VAL A 58 5.40 2.43 12.58
CA VAL A 58 4.69 1.60 11.59
C VAL A 58 4.52 0.16 12.09
N GLN A 59 5.53 -0.44 12.73
CA GLN A 59 5.42 -1.79 13.30
C GLN A 59 4.43 -1.84 14.47
N LEU A 60 4.39 -0.81 15.31
CA LEU A 60 3.42 -0.71 16.39
C LEU A 60 1.99 -0.61 15.82
N ALA A 61 1.76 0.29 14.86
CA ALA A 61 0.45 0.45 14.23
C ALA A 61 -0.04 -0.85 13.55
N LYS A 62 0.86 -1.63 12.94
CA LYS A 62 0.52 -2.95 12.36
C LYS A 62 0.03 -3.93 13.42
N LYS A 63 0.72 -4.03 14.57
CA LYS A 63 0.30 -4.89 15.68
C LYS A 63 -1.05 -4.48 16.24
N GLU A 64 -1.27 -3.18 16.44
CA GLU A 64 -2.55 -2.66 16.92
C GLU A 64 -3.71 -3.01 15.97
N LEU A 65 -3.47 -2.94 14.65
CA LEU A 65 -4.45 -3.34 13.64
C LEU A 65 -4.76 -4.85 13.67
N GLU A 66 -3.74 -5.69 13.84
CA GLU A 66 -3.92 -7.14 13.96
C GLU A 66 -4.73 -7.51 15.21
N GLU A 67 -4.39 -6.92 16.36
CA GLU A 67 -5.12 -7.12 17.62
C GLU A 67 -6.59 -6.68 17.51
N TYR A 68 -6.84 -5.55 16.83
CA TYR A 68 -8.20 -5.08 16.57
C TYR A 68 -9.00 -6.09 15.73
N GLU A 69 -8.42 -6.60 14.65
CA GLU A 69 -9.09 -7.58 13.78
C GLU A 69 -9.35 -8.93 14.48
N ILE A 70 -8.46 -9.37 15.39
CA ILE A 70 -8.68 -10.56 16.22
C ILE A 70 -9.88 -10.36 17.14
N LYS A 71 -9.88 -9.30 17.95
CA LYS A 71 -10.99 -8.98 18.88
C LYS A 71 -12.32 -8.84 18.15
N ARG A 72 -12.31 -8.24 16.96
CA ARG A 72 -13.49 -8.09 16.11
C ARG A 72 -14.05 -9.43 15.62
N LYS A 73 -13.20 -10.41 15.33
CA LYS A 73 -13.63 -11.77 14.93
C LYS A 73 -14.18 -12.56 16.11
N GLU A 74 -13.55 -12.46 17.27
CA GLU A 74 -14.01 -13.08 18.52
C GLU A 74 -15.38 -12.54 18.95
N ALA A 75 -15.62 -11.24 18.84
CA ALA A 75 -16.91 -10.62 19.16
C ALA A 75 -18.07 -11.02 18.22
N LYS A 76 -17.77 -11.64 17.07
CA LYS A 76 -18.75 -12.12 16.09
C LYS A 76 -18.97 -13.63 16.12
N SER A 77 -18.19 -14.35 16.93
CA SER A 77 -18.29 -15.81 17.12
C SER A 77 -19.13 -16.11 18.36
#